data_AF-A0A923YF69-F1
#
_entry.id   AF-A0A923YF69-F1
#
_cell.length_a   1.000
_cell.length_b   1.000
_cell.length_c   1.000
_cell.angle_alpha   90.00
_cell.angle_beta   90.00
_cell.angle_gamma   90.00
#
_symmetry.space_group_name_H-M   'P 1'
#
loop_
_entity.id
_entity.type
_entity.pdbx_description
1 polymer ?
#
loop_
_entity_poly.entity_id
_entity_poly.type
_entity_poly.pdbx_seq_one_letter_code
_entity_poly.pdbx_strand_id
1 'polypeptide(L)'
;LAVQTTHFIGFQGEAIAAAAAYLAAMLERPPGDPDGGPMHVDGAYSWFRRAHPEFQTVLAVPPLGYQRASRTDIHDLAWFDKLPVVRELVSAVRRARNG
;
A
#
# COMPACT_ATOMS: atom_id res chain seq x y z
N LEU A 1 -14.51 -1.75 -9.17
CA LEU A 1 -14.04 -1.53 -7.77
C LEU A 1 -12.57 -1.17 -7.80
N ALA A 2 -12.21 0.04 -7.39
CA ALA A 2 -10.80 0.41 -7.24
C ALA A 2 -10.21 -0.26 -6.00
N VAL A 3 -8.93 -0.58 -6.05
CA VAL A 3 -8.17 -1.00 -4.88
C VAL A 3 -7.88 0.25 -4.05
N GLN A 4 -8.27 0.22 -2.78
CA GLN A 4 -8.10 1.33 -1.84
C GLN A 4 -7.68 0.78 -0.49
N THR A 5 -6.79 1.48 0.19
CA THR A 5 -6.29 1.11 1.51
C THR A 5 -5.71 -0.31 1.51
N THR A 6 -4.82 -0.64 0.58
CA THR A 6 -4.27 -2.00 0.50
C THR A 6 -3.27 -2.23 1.61
N HIS A 7 -3.72 -2.89 2.69
CA HIS A 7 -2.84 -3.19 3.83
C HIS A 7 -1.97 -4.43 3.56
N PHE A 8 -2.44 -5.30 2.68
CA PHE A 8 -1.83 -6.59 2.38
C PHE A 8 -2.24 -7.01 0.97
N ILE A 9 -1.27 -7.38 0.14
CA ILE A 9 -1.48 -7.89 -1.22
C ILE A 9 -0.53 -9.07 -1.48
N GLY A 10 -1.04 -10.09 -2.15
CA GLY A 10 -0.26 -11.22 -2.62
C GLY A 10 -0.19 -11.22 -4.15
N PHE A 11 0.97 -11.57 -4.69
CA PHE A 11 1.17 -11.73 -6.13
C PHE A 11 1.74 -13.12 -6.42
N GLN A 12 1.27 -13.74 -7.49
CA GLN A 12 1.95 -14.89 -8.08
C GLN A 12 3.22 -14.44 -8.81
N GLY A 13 4.21 -15.32 -8.96
CA GLY A 13 5.54 -14.96 -9.46
C GLY A 13 5.55 -14.19 -10.78
N GLU A 14 4.77 -14.63 -11.77
CA GLU A 14 4.67 -13.94 -13.07
C GLU A 14 4.05 -12.54 -12.94
N ALA A 15 3.04 -12.40 -12.07
CA ALA A 15 2.41 -11.12 -11.80
C ALA A 15 3.35 -10.15 -11.08
N ILE A 16 4.31 -10.63 -10.27
CA ILE A 16 5.33 -9.78 -9.65
C ILE A 16 6.19 -9.12 -10.73
N ALA A 17 6.69 -9.90 -11.69
CA ALA A 17 7.53 -9.38 -12.76
C ALA A 17 6.77 -8.36 -13.63
N ALA A 18 5.54 -8.70 -14.02
CA ALA A 18 4.68 -7.80 -14.80
C ALA A 18 4.34 -6.52 -14.04
N ALA A 19 3.96 -6.62 -12.76
CA ALA A 19 3.65 -5.46 -11.94
C ALA A 19 4.88 -4.56 -11.75
N ALA A 20 6.05 -5.12 -11.47
CA ALA A 20 7.27 -4.35 -11.32
C ALA A 20 7.62 -3.55 -12.59
N ALA A 21 7.55 -4.19 -13.76
CA ALA A 21 7.81 -3.53 -15.03
C ALA A 21 6.77 -2.43 -15.32
N TYR A 22 5.49 -2.72 -15.11
CA TYR A 22 4.39 -1.78 -15.34
C TYR A 22 4.47 -0.56 -14.42
N LEU A 23 4.71 -0.77 -13.13
CA LEU A 23 4.81 0.30 -12.15
C LEU A 23 6.06 1.15 -12.35
N ALA A 24 7.19 0.56 -12.76
CA ALA A 24 8.37 1.32 -13.14
C ALA A 24 8.10 2.21 -14.36
N ALA A 25 7.47 1.66 -15.41
CA ALA A 25 7.09 2.44 -16.59
C ALA A 25 6.08 3.55 -16.27
N MET A 26 5.17 3.32 -15.32
CA MET A 26 4.20 4.31 -14.84
C MET A 26 4.87 5.56 -14.25
N LEU A 27 6.02 5.42 -13.60
CA LEU A 27 6.75 6.57 -13.02
C LEU A 27 7.33 7.50 -14.08
N GLU A 28 7.59 6.99 -15.28
CA GLU A 28 8.14 7.76 -16.40
C GLU A 28 7.06 8.45 -17.26
N ARG A 29 5.79 8.14 -17.02
CA ARG A 29 4.67 8.74 -17.76
C ARG A 29 4.37 10.16 -17.29
N PRO A 30 3.75 11.01 -18.14
CA PRO A 30 3.22 12.29 -17.69
C PRO A 30 2.17 12.13 -16.57
N PRO A 31 2.09 13.07 -15.62
CA PRO A 31 0.95 13.13 -14.69
C PRO A 31 -0.38 13.20 -15.44
N GLY A 32 -1.33 12.34 -15.08
CA GLY A 32 -2.65 12.26 -15.73
C GLY A 32 -2.68 11.46 -17.04
N ASP A 33 -1.62 10.72 -17.36
CA ASP A 33 -1.57 9.82 -18.52
C ASP A 33 -2.79 8.87 -18.58
N PRO A 34 -3.38 8.65 -19.77
CA PRO A 34 -4.58 7.81 -19.94
C PRO A 34 -4.37 6.33 -19.59
N ASP A 35 -3.13 5.83 -19.58
CA ASP A 35 -2.77 4.49 -19.14
C ASP A 35 -2.36 4.45 -17.65
N GLY A 36 -2.56 5.58 -16.95
CA GLY A 36 -2.20 5.81 -15.57
C GLY A 36 -0.78 6.37 -15.46
N GLY A 37 -0.68 7.62 -15.02
CA GLY A 37 0.60 8.29 -14.70
C GLY A 37 1.08 8.05 -13.27
N PRO A 38 2.15 8.75 -12.83
CA PRO A 38 2.68 8.63 -11.48
C PRO A 38 1.62 8.92 -10.42
N MET A 39 1.42 8.00 -9.47
CA MET A 39 0.39 8.10 -8.43
C MET A 39 0.67 7.22 -7.21
N HIS A 40 -0.18 7.29 -6.19
CA HIS A 40 -0.11 6.42 -5.02
C HIS A 40 -0.30 4.94 -5.41
N VAL A 41 0.39 4.04 -4.70
CA VAL A 41 0.52 2.62 -5.05
C VAL A 41 -0.83 1.90 -5.19
N ASP A 42 -1.82 2.21 -4.35
CA ASP A 42 -3.18 1.63 -4.44
C ASP A 42 -3.87 1.93 -5.78
N GLY A 43 -3.71 3.17 -6.26
CA GLY A 43 -4.19 3.58 -7.58
C GLY A 43 -3.41 2.86 -8.68
N ALA A 44 -2.09 2.74 -8.50
CA ALA A 44 -1.22 2.07 -9.43
C ALA A 44 -1.58 0.57 -9.61
N TYR A 45 -1.90 -0.15 -8.52
CA TYR A 45 -2.42 -1.51 -8.59
C TYR A 45 -3.76 -1.61 -9.31
N SER A 46 -4.64 -0.61 -9.15
CA SER A 46 -5.91 -0.57 -9.87
C SER A 46 -5.70 -0.44 -11.38
N TRP A 47 -4.73 0.38 -11.80
CA TRP A 47 -4.34 0.50 -13.22
C TRP A 47 -3.67 -0.75 -13.75
N PHE A 48 -2.74 -1.35 -13.00
CA PHE A 48 -2.12 -2.61 -13.38
C PHE A 48 -3.18 -3.69 -13.62
N ARG A 49 -4.14 -3.86 -12.70
CA ARG A 49 -5.23 -4.83 -12.87
C ARG A 49 -6.11 -4.54 -14.09
N ARG A 50 -6.33 -3.26 -14.40
CA ARG A 50 -7.09 -2.86 -15.60
C ARG A 50 -6.34 -3.19 -16.89
N ALA A 51 -5.04 -2.95 -16.91
CA ALA A 51 -4.18 -3.17 -18.07
C ALA A 51 -3.84 -4.65 -18.30
N HIS A 52 -3.86 -5.46 -17.24
CA HIS A 52 -3.51 -6.88 -17.26
C HIS A 52 -4.70 -7.78 -16.82
N PRO A 53 -5.78 -7.85 -17.62
CA PRO A 53 -6.96 -8.66 -17.28
C PRO A 53 -6.67 -10.17 -17.26
N GLU A 54 -5.55 -10.62 -17.84
CA GLU A 54 -5.07 -12.01 -17.76
C GLU A 54 -4.72 -12.44 -16.33
N PHE A 55 -4.38 -11.50 -15.44
CA PHE A 55 -4.13 -11.81 -14.04
C PHE A 55 -5.41 -11.73 -13.22
N GLN A 56 -5.92 -12.90 -12.84
CA GLN A 56 -7.06 -12.98 -11.94
C GLN A 56 -6.74 -12.31 -10.60
N THR A 57 -7.60 -11.38 -10.19
CA THR A 57 -7.52 -10.73 -8.87
C THR A 57 -8.66 -11.20 -7.99
N VAL A 58 -8.32 -11.70 -6.80
CA VAL A 58 -9.30 -12.14 -5.80
C VAL A 58 -9.20 -11.29 -4.54
N LEU A 59 -10.33 -11.13 -3.85
CA LEU A 59 -10.39 -10.48 -2.55
C LEU A 59 -10.68 -11.55 -1.49
N ALA A 60 -9.80 -11.70 -0.51
CA ALA A 60 -10.03 -12.59 0.61
C ALA A 60 -11.03 -11.96 1.59
N VAL A 61 -12.10 -12.68 1.88
CA VAL A 61 -13.07 -12.33 2.94
C VAL A 61 -13.23 -13.57 3.82
N PRO A 62 -12.78 -13.52 5.10
CA PRO A 62 -12.24 -12.35 5.81
C PRO A 62 -10.81 -11.96 5.35
N PRO A 63 -10.34 -10.74 5.70
CA PRO A 63 -8.96 -10.32 5.40
C PRO A 63 -7.94 -11.26 6.03
N LEU A 64 -6.91 -11.64 5.26
CA LEU A 64 -5.84 -12.55 5.72
C LEU A 64 -4.80 -11.88 6.63
N GLY A 65 -4.75 -10.55 6.62
CA GLY A 65 -3.81 -9.76 7.40
C GLY A 65 -4.30 -8.33 7.59
N TYR A 66 -3.85 -7.71 8.67
CA TYR A 66 -4.12 -6.32 9.00
C TYR A 66 -2.80 -5.59 9.23
N GLN A 67 -2.77 -4.29 8.91
CA GLN A 67 -1.63 -3.45 9.22
C GLN A 67 -1.53 -3.26 10.73
N ARG A 68 -0.36 -3.56 11.30
CA ARG A 68 -0.10 -3.34 12.72
C ARG A 68 -0.10 -1.86 13.06
N ALA A 69 -0.43 -1.55 14.30
CA ALA A 69 -0.26 -0.21 14.84
C ALA A 69 1.23 0.13 14.85
N SER A 70 1.68 1.03 14.00
CA SER A 70 3.06 1.51 13.97
C SER A 70 3.11 3.04 13.94
N ARG A 71 4.29 3.57 14.25
CA ARG A 71 4.63 4.95 13.96
C ARG A 71 4.90 5.06 12.46
N THR A 72 4.35 6.07 11.81
CA THR A 72 4.64 6.34 10.40
C THR A 72 6.10 6.80 10.23
N ASP A 73 6.72 6.37 9.14
CA ASP A 73 8.06 6.73 8.68
C ASP A 73 8.06 7.56 7.38
N ILE A 74 6.92 7.60 6.68
CA ILE A 74 6.75 8.27 5.38
C ILE A 74 5.90 9.55 5.43
N HIS A 75 5.20 9.80 6.54
CA HIS A 75 4.36 10.98 6.72
C HIS A 75 4.78 11.82 7.93
N ASP A 76 4.26 13.04 8.01
CA ASP A 76 4.44 13.89 9.17
C ASP A 76 3.99 13.18 10.44
N LEU A 77 4.86 13.21 11.43
CA LEU A 77 4.58 12.61 12.73
C LEU A 77 3.42 13.34 13.41
N ALA A 78 2.53 12.58 14.00
CA ALA A 78 1.56 13.13 14.94
C ALA A 78 2.28 13.79 16.12
N TRP A 79 1.66 14.82 16.72
CA TRP A 79 2.27 15.59 17.82
C TRP A 79 2.72 14.71 18.99
N PHE A 80 1.97 13.65 19.30
CA PHE A 80 2.26 12.72 20.39
C PHE A 80 3.47 11.80 20.10
N ASP A 81 3.83 11.63 18.83
CA ASP A 81 5.05 10.92 18.42
C ASP A 81 6.29 11.83 18.41
N LYS A 82 6.13 13.16 18.61
CA LYS A 82 7.22 14.14 18.66
C LYS A 82 7.76 14.37 20.08
N LEU A 83 6.94 14.16 21.11
CA LEU A 83 7.32 14.39 22.51
C LEU A 83 7.97 13.13 23.12
N PRO A 84 9.22 13.19 23.65
CA PRO A 84 9.97 12.01 24.07
C PRO A 84 9.23 11.06 25.01
N VAL A 85 8.60 11.59 26.08
CA VAL A 85 7.90 10.76 27.08
C VAL A 85 6.57 10.22 26.54
N VAL A 86 5.82 11.05 25.83
CA VAL A 86 4.52 10.66 25.26
C VAL A 86 4.71 9.55 24.22
N ARG A 87 5.76 9.66 23.40
CA ARG A 87 6.09 8.67 22.37
C ARG A 87 6.36 7.29 22.96
N GLU A 88 7.06 7.19 24.09
CA GLU A 88 7.33 5.89 24.72
C GLU A 88 6.03 5.25 25.23
N LEU A 89 5.14 6.04 25.85
CA LEU A 89 3.82 5.57 26.29
C LEU A 89 2.97 5.09 25.10
N VAL A 90 2.90 5.87 24.02
CA VAL A 90 2.18 5.49 22.79
C VAL A 90 2.76 4.21 22.18
N SER A 91 4.08 4.05 22.23
CA SER A 91 4.76 2.84 21.73
C SER A 91 4.40 1.60 22.55
N ALA A 92 4.29 1.73 23.87
CA ALA A 92 3.81 0.65 24.74
C ALA A 92 2.36 0.26 24.44
N VAL A 93 1.47 1.26 24.25
CA VAL A 93 0.07 1.04 23.88
C VAL A 93 -0.03 0.33 22.52
N ARG A 94 0.73 0.77 21.51
CA ARG A 94 0.77 0.11 20.19
C ARG A 94 1.24 -1.34 20.31
N ARG A 95 2.25 -1.62 21.14
CA ARG A 95 2.74 -2.99 21.37
C ARG A 95 1.66 -3.87 22.00
N ALA A 96 0.93 -3.36 23.00
CA ALA A 96 -0.18 -4.08 23.62
C ALA A 96 -1.34 -4.33 22.64
N ARG A 97 -1.61 -3.38 21.71
CA ARG A 97 -2.64 -3.56 20.66
C ARG A 97 -2.27 -4.60 19.61
N ASN A 98 -0.97 -4.79 19.37
CA ASN A 98 -0.46 -5.65 18.31
C ASN A 98 -0.13 -7.08 18.76
N GLY A 99 -0.05 -7.32 20.08
CA GLY A 99 0.11 -8.65 20.67
C GLY A 99 -1.23 -9.36 20.77
#